data_AF-A0A0K9YLI7-F1
#
_entry.id   AF-A0A0K9YLI7-F1
#
_cell.length_a   1.000
_cell.length_b   1.000
_cell.length_c   1.000
_cell.angle_alpha   90.00
_cell.angle_beta   90.00
_cell.angle_gamma   90.00
#
_symmetry.space_group_name_H-M   'P 1'
#
loop_
_entity.id
_entity.type
_entity.pdbx_description
1 polymer ?
#
loop_
_entity_poly.entity_id
_entity_poly.type
_entity_poly.pdbx_seq_one_letter_code
_entity_poly.pdbx_strand_id
1 'polypeptide(L)'
;MSENNQVPFPELDEAVEKYVSDLAAKNIEIIMLKNEVTALSNDLYIKNVLLTEGSELISYSQICSVSMKHYTPLATNRMSERSIRMFVDFLDKKNTPS
;
A
#
# COMPACT_ATOMS: atom_id res chain seq x y z
N MET A 1 10.50 -12.57 -22.10
CA MET A 1 9.80 -11.31 -21.76
C MET A 1 8.86 -11.65 -20.62
N SER A 2 9.05 -11.07 -19.45
CA SER A 2 8.26 -11.41 -18.26
C SER A 2 6.85 -10.84 -18.44
N GLU A 3 5.84 -11.69 -18.53
CA GLU A 3 4.42 -11.31 -18.45
C GLU A 3 4.14 -10.79 -17.04
N ASN A 4 4.55 -9.55 -16.76
CA ASN A 4 4.23 -8.88 -15.51
C ASN A 4 2.75 -8.45 -15.56
N ASN A 5 1.98 -8.99 -14.62
CA ASN A 5 0.95 -8.25 -13.88
C ASN A 5 -0.23 -7.66 -14.68
N GLN A 6 -1.12 -8.51 -15.19
CA GLN A 6 -2.50 -8.10 -15.52
C GLN A 6 -3.55 -8.75 -14.61
N VAL A 7 -3.21 -9.02 -13.33
CA VAL A 7 -4.25 -9.33 -12.35
C VAL A 7 -4.88 -8.00 -11.92
N PRO A 8 -6.15 -7.73 -12.23
CA PRO A 8 -6.79 -6.48 -11.86
C PRO A 8 -7.11 -6.46 -10.36
N PHE A 9 -7.01 -5.30 -9.71
CA PHE A 9 -7.39 -5.10 -8.31
C PHE A 9 -8.36 -3.91 -8.22
N PRO A 10 -9.58 -4.05 -8.77
CA PRO A 10 -10.48 -2.91 -9.02
C PRO A 10 -10.86 -2.16 -7.75
N GLU A 11 -11.17 -2.86 -6.66
CA GLU A 11 -11.55 -2.23 -5.39
C GLU A 11 -10.40 -1.43 -4.77
N LEU A 12 -9.17 -1.99 -4.81
CA LEU A 12 -7.98 -1.30 -4.33
C LEU A 12 -7.67 -0.08 -5.21
N ASP A 13 -7.74 -0.22 -6.53
CA ASP A 13 -7.43 0.84 -7.49
C ASP A 13 -8.43 2.00 -7.37
N GLU A 14 -9.72 1.70 -7.28
CA GLU A 14 -10.75 2.71 -7.03
C GLU A 14 -10.55 3.43 -5.69
N ALA A 15 -10.19 2.70 -4.62
CA ALA A 15 -9.95 3.30 -3.32
C ALA A 15 -8.73 4.25 -3.32
N VAL A 16 -7.67 3.87 -4.03
CA VAL A 16 -6.48 4.71 -4.20
C VAL A 16 -6.79 5.95 -5.06
N GLU A 17 -7.44 5.77 -6.21
CA GLU A 17 -7.80 6.87 -7.11
C GLU A 17 -8.72 7.89 -6.42
N LYS A 18 -9.70 7.40 -5.67
CA LYS A 18 -10.59 8.26 -4.88
C LYS A 18 -9.81 9.05 -3.83
N TYR A 19 -8.93 8.39 -3.09
CA TYR A 19 -8.13 9.06 -2.06
C TYR A 19 -7.22 10.13 -2.66
N VAL A 20 -6.55 9.82 -3.77
CA VAL A 20 -5.68 10.75 -4.49
C VAL A 20 -6.47 11.95 -5.00
N SER A 21 -7.65 11.71 -5.56
CA SER A 21 -8.53 12.77 -6.08
C SER A 21 -9.05 13.69 -4.97
N ASP A 22 -9.45 13.12 -3.83
CA ASP A 22 -9.96 13.88 -2.67
C ASP A 22 -8.91 14.82 -2.07
N LEU A 23 -7.63 14.44 -2.11
CA LEU A 23 -6.52 15.25 -1.64
C LEU A 23 -6.02 16.26 -2.68
N ALA A 24 -6.02 15.88 -3.96
CA ALA A 24 -5.73 16.82 -5.04
C ALA A 24 -6.74 17.98 -5.05
N ALA A 25 -8.03 17.70 -4.78
CA ALA A 25 -9.06 18.72 -4.60
C ALA A 25 -8.79 19.69 -3.41
N LYS A 26 -7.94 19.28 -2.45
CA LYS A 26 -7.50 20.08 -1.30
C LYS A 26 -6.12 20.73 -1.51
N ASN A 27 -5.52 20.60 -2.70
CA ASN A 27 -4.14 21.01 -3.00
C ASN A 27 -3.09 20.35 -2.08
N ILE A 28 -3.34 19.12 -1.65
CA ILE A 28 -2.38 18.33 -0.88
C ILE A 28 -1.61 17.44 -1.87
N GLU A 29 -0.29 17.58 -1.89
CA GLU A 29 0.58 16.76 -2.73
C GLU A 29 0.71 15.35 -2.14
N ILE A 30 0.62 14.33 -2.99
CA ILE A 30 0.81 12.93 -2.64
C ILE A 30 2.01 12.38 -3.37
N ILE A 31 2.84 11.66 -2.62
CA ILE A 31 3.94 10.88 -3.18
C ILE A 31 3.59 9.40 -3.09
N MET A 32 3.59 8.73 -4.23
CA MET A 32 3.46 7.28 -4.29
C MET A 32 4.83 6.64 -4.09
N LEU A 33 5.00 5.97 -2.95
CA LEU A 33 6.25 5.33 -2.56
C LEU A 33 6.35 3.89 -3.11
N LYS A 34 5.20 3.23 -3.26
CA LYS A 34 5.12 1.84 -3.73
C LYS A 34 3.80 1.59 -4.45
N ASN A 35 3.86 0.87 -5.55
CA ASN A 35 2.69 0.32 -6.25
C ASN A 35 3.14 -0.93 -6.99
N GLU A 36 2.96 -2.09 -6.36
CA GLU A 36 3.43 -3.35 -6.91
C GLU A 36 2.39 -4.44 -6.77
N VAL A 37 2.40 -5.37 -7.72
CA VAL A 37 1.73 -6.66 -7.62
C VAL A 37 2.80 -7.73 -7.49
N THR A 38 2.66 -8.57 -6.47
CA THR A 38 3.59 -9.64 -6.12
C THR A 38 2.87 -10.98 -6.17
N ALA A 39 3.43 -11.96 -6.87
CA ALA A 39 2.93 -13.34 -6.83
C ALA A 39 3.39 -14.01 -5.53
N LEU A 40 2.43 -14.46 -4.71
CA LEU A 40 2.68 -15.29 -3.52
C LEU A 40 2.78 -16.77 -3.89
N SER A 41 2.01 -17.19 -4.89
CA SER A 41 2.05 -18.51 -5.52
C SER A 41 1.53 -18.40 -6.96
N ASN A 42 1.45 -19.51 -7.69
CA ASN A 42 0.93 -19.52 -9.07
C ASN A 42 -0.51 -18.98 -9.18
N ASP A 43 -1.29 -19.06 -8.10
CA ASP A 43 -2.71 -18.67 -8.09
C ASP A 43 -3.01 -17.45 -7.19
N LEU A 44 -2.09 -17.09 -6.30
CA LEU A 44 -2.28 -16.04 -5.31
C LEU A 44 -1.38 -14.84 -5.61
N TYR A 45 -2.01 -13.68 -5.75
CA TYR A 45 -1.34 -12.41 -6.01
C TYR A 45 -1.73 -11.41 -4.94
N ILE A 46 -0.80 -10.55 -4.53
CA ILE A 46 -1.06 -9.44 -3.62
C ILE A 46 -0.69 -8.13 -4.30
N LYS A 47 -1.57 -7.14 -4.23
CA LYS A 47 -1.23 -5.77 -4.62
C LYS A 47 -1.01 -4.94 -3.36
N ASN A 48 0.09 -4.20 -3.34
CA ASN A 48 0.42 -3.27 -2.26
C ASN A 48 0.65 -1.88 -2.86
N VAL A 49 -0.07 -0.89 -2.34
CA VAL A 49 0.12 0.52 -2.66
C VAL A 49 0.46 1.27 -1.39
N LEU A 50 1.54 2.06 -1.42
CA LEU A 50 2.00 2.89 -0.32
C LEU A 50 2.10 4.34 -0.79
N LEU A 51 1.43 5.23 -0.06
CA LEU A 51 1.29 6.64 -0.37
C LEU A 51 1.67 7.46 0.86
N THR A 52 2.15 8.67 0.65
CA THR A 52 2.32 9.64 1.72
C THR A 52 1.85 11.03 1.29
N GLU A 53 1.24 11.74 2.23
CA GLU A 53 0.86 13.16 2.11
C GLU A 53 1.75 14.06 2.97
N GLY A 54 2.94 13.59 3.36
CA GLY A 54 3.88 14.26 4.26
C GLY A 54 3.61 13.99 5.74
N SER A 55 2.38 14.22 6.20
CA SER A 55 1.98 14.01 7.61
C SER A 55 1.56 12.58 7.95
N GLU A 56 1.16 11.81 6.94
CA GLU A 56 0.72 10.43 7.09
C GLU A 56 1.35 9.53 6.03
N LEU A 57 1.53 8.26 6.40
CA LEU A 57 1.83 7.14 5.52
C LEU A 57 0.61 6.23 5.48
N ILE A 58 0.16 5.92 4.27
CA ILE A 58 -1.08 5.19 4.05
C ILE A 58 -0.77 4.00 3.16
N SER A 59 -1.18 2.81 3.59
CA SER A 59 -1.00 1.59 2.83
C SER A 59 -2.33 0.93 2.50
N TYR A 60 -2.46 0.50 1.25
CA TYR A 60 -3.55 -0.32 0.74
C TYR A 60 -2.99 -1.67 0.34
N SER A 61 -3.67 -2.74 0.73
CA SER A 61 -3.28 -4.10 0.40
C SER A 61 -4.50 -4.97 0.13
N GLN A 62 -4.42 -5.80 -0.90
CA GLN A 62 -5.46 -6.76 -1.23
C GLN A 62 -4.85 -8.01 -1.88
N ILE A 63 -5.37 -9.18 -1.50
CA ILE A 63 -4.96 -10.47 -2.06
C ILE A 63 -6.05 -10.95 -3.04
N CYS A 64 -5.62 -11.51 -4.17
CA CYS A 64 -6.47 -12.11 -5.20
C CYS A 64 -6.09 -13.59 -5.37
N SER A 65 -7.09 -14.49 -5.33
CA SER A 65 -6.99 -15.85 -5.88
C SER A 65 -7.64 -15.88 -7.25
N VAL A 66 -6.85 -16.17 -8.29
CA VAL A 66 -7.30 -16.12 -9.68
C VAL A 66 -8.27 -17.26 -9.98
N SER A 67 -7.97 -18.48 -9.54
CA SER A 67 -8.80 -19.67 -9.75
C SER A 67 -10.18 -19.55 -9.12
N MET A 68 -10.25 -18.94 -7.93
CA MET A 68 -11.50 -18.74 -7.20
C MET A 68 -12.20 -17.43 -7.57
N LYS A 69 -11.58 -16.58 -8.39
CA LYS A 69 -12.04 -15.20 -8.69
C LYS A 69 -12.39 -14.45 -7.40
N HIS A 70 -11.58 -14.64 -6.36
CA HIS A 70 -11.85 -14.16 -5.03
C HIS A 70 -10.82 -13.13 -4.61
N TYR A 71 -11.29 -12.04 -4.00
CA TYR A 71 -10.46 -11.01 -3.41
C TYR A 71 -10.71 -10.98 -1.91
N THR A 72 -9.64 -10.86 -1.12
CA THR A 72 -9.79 -10.58 0.31
C THR A 72 -10.35 -9.17 0.51
N PRO A 73 -10.96 -8.87 1.67
CA PRO A 73 -11.32 -7.51 2.01
C PRO A 73 -10.12 -6.56 1.85
N LEU A 74 -10.37 -5.34 1.34
CA LEU A 74 -9.36 -4.30 1.23
C LEU A 74 -8.80 -3.95 2.61
N ALA A 75 -7.51 -4.20 2.82
CA ALA A 75 -6.81 -3.77 4.02
C ALA A 75 -6.26 -2.35 3.80
N THR A 76 -6.69 -1.41 4.64
CA THR A 76 -6.18 -0.03 4.64
C THR A 76 -5.58 0.29 6.00
N ASN A 77 -4.33 0.71 6.03
CA ASN A 77 -3.66 1.16 7.26
C ASN A 77 -3.16 2.58 7.10
N ARG A 78 -3.18 3.33 8.21
CA ARG A 78 -2.65 4.69 8.29
C ARG A 78 -1.70 4.80 9.46
N MET A 79 -0.56 5.43 9.24
CA MET A 79 0.39 5.78 10.28
C MET A 79 0.69 7.27 10.19
N SER A 80 0.52 7.98 11.30
CA SER A 80 0.96 9.36 11.40
C SER A 80 2.49 9.45 11.43
N GLU A 81 3.02 10.61 11.05
CA GLU A 81 4.44 10.94 11.17
C GLU A 81 5.01 10.58 12.56
N ARG A 82 4.25 10.85 13.63
CA ARG A 82 4.65 10.51 15.00
C ARG A 82 4.83 9.00 15.18
N SER A 83 3.90 8.18 14.68
CA SER A 83 3.98 6.72 14.79
C SER A 83 5.16 6.17 13.97
N ILE A 84 5.42 6.74 12.80
CA ILE A 84 6.57 6.37 11.97
C ILE A 84 7.87 6.69 12.71
N ARG A 85 8.01 7.90 13.26
CA ARG A 85 9.19 8.30 14.03
C ARG A 85 9.42 7.38 15.22
N MET A 86 8.38 7.08 16.01
CA MET A 86 8.50 6.14 17.14
C MET A 86 8.94 4.74 16.69
N PHE A 87 8.49 4.27 15.53
CA PHE A 87 8.89 2.98 14.98
C PHE A 87 10.35 2.97 14.52
N VAL A 88 10.80 4.01 13.82
CA VAL A 88 12.20 4.16 13.40
C VAL A 88 13.12 4.26 14.63
N ASP A 89 12.77 5.11 15.61
CA ASP A 89 13.52 5.24 16.86
C ASP A 89 13.65 3.90 17.60
N PHE A 90 12.61 3.06 17.56
CA PHE A 90 12.63 1.72 18.14
C PHE A 90 13.58 0.78 17.39
N LEU A 91 13.57 0.80 16.06
CA LEU A 91 14.47 0.00 15.24
C LEU A 91 15.93 0.42 15.47
N ASP A 92 16.20 1.71 15.51
CA ASP A 92 17.55 2.25 15.73
C ASP A 92 18.07 1.88 17.13
N LYS A 93 17.25 1.99 18.17
CA LYS A 93 17.63 1.53 19.53
C LYS A 93 17.90 0.03 19.60
N LYS A 94 17.19 -0.78 18.81
CA LYS A 94 17.45 -2.22 18.75
C LYS A 94 18.73 -2.56 17.98
N ASN A 95 19.06 -1.80 16.95
CA ASN A 95 20.23 -2.03 16.10
C ASN A 95 21.51 -1.40 16.64
N THR A 96 21.40 -0.40 17.51
CA THR A 96 22.49 0.19 18.29
C THR A 96 22.10 0.24 19.77
N PRO A 97 22.27 -0.87 20.52
CA PRO A 97 22.07 -0.84 21.95
C PRO A 97 23.18 0.02 22.58
N SER A 98 22.77 1.16 23.13
CA SER A 98 23.61 2.05 23.96
C SER A 98 23.94 1.42 25.31
#